data_AF-A0A3M7QII1-F1
#
_entry.id   AF-A0A3M7QII1-F1
#
_cell.length_a   1.000
_cell.length_b   1.000
_cell.length_c   1.000
_cell.angle_alpha   90.00
_cell.angle_beta   90.00
_cell.angle_gamma   90.00
#
_symmetry.space_group_name_H-M   'P 1'
#
loop_
_entity.id
_entity.type
_entity.pdbx_description
1 polymer ?
#
loop_
_entity_poly.entity_id
_entity_poly.type
_entity_poly.pdbx_seq_one_letter_code
_entity_poly.pdbx_strand_id
1 'polypeptide(L)'
;MINQNLKDIIYKILGAYALFLTIAGTVLNLVVFGICIRKRLWRTSTFKLIAVLSLNCIIGLYEWNLKHFIDPFFGVDFNFTSLSWCRLSIFLQYFSLQYSAWIHSSIAMDRLNSIIFQNWKKKYFTGLTPLIYIFFLGLVFIAINFHVLFTNGYSIWVNGTEIIVCYAQPDYDYTLFNTFGKIAKKNLKKEDENKFNSNLENINLIIFPGSPFSTQKNNHSTQFQNAQHKMISSQHKN
;
A
#
# COMPACT_ATOMS: atom_id res chain seq x y z
N MET A 1 -29.65 2.08 1.61
CA MET A 1 -28.69 2.90 2.38
C MET A 1 -27.95 2.00 3.34
N ILE A 2 -26.69 1.65 3.04
CA ILE A 2 -25.84 1.02 4.07
C ILE A 2 -25.63 2.09 5.15
N ASN A 3 -26.00 1.75 6.38
CA ASN A 3 -26.00 2.66 7.53
C ASN A 3 -24.61 3.26 7.72
N GLN A 4 -24.48 4.59 7.74
CA GLN A 4 -23.17 5.26 7.91
C GLN A 4 -22.45 4.78 9.18
N ASN A 5 -23.22 4.54 10.24
CA ASN A 5 -22.74 3.99 11.50
C ASN A 5 -22.01 2.63 11.31
N LEU A 6 -22.47 1.78 10.39
CA LEU A 6 -21.82 0.49 10.13
C LEU A 6 -20.44 0.68 9.49
N LYS A 7 -20.29 1.66 8.58
CA LYS A 7 -19.00 1.94 7.94
C LYS A 7 -17.98 2.42 8.96
N ASP A 8 -18.39 3.34 9.83
CA ASP A 8 -17.51 3.89 10.86
C ASP A 8 -17.03 2.80 11.83
N ILE A 9 -17.91 1.87 12.19
CA ILE A 9 -17.56 0.70 13.01
C ILE A 9 -16.55 -0.19 12.29
N ILE A 10 -16.79 -0.50 11.00
CA ILE A 10 -15.88 -1.34 10.20
C ILE A 10 -14.49 -0.70 10.12
N TYR A 11 -14.39 0.60 9.81
CA TYR A 11 -13.10 1.29 9.71
C TYR A 11 -12.33 1.31 11.04
N LYS A 12 -13.03 1.50 12.16
CA LYS A 12 -12.40 1.40 13.49
C LYS A 12 -11.87 0.01 13.79
N ILE A 13 -12.61 -1.04 13.42
CA ILE A 13 -12.15 -2.43 13.57
C ILE A 13 -10.93 -2.70 12.70
N LEU A 14 -10.94 -2.26 11.43
CA LEU A 14 -9.79 -2.39 10.53
C LEU A 14 -8.56 -1.66 11.08
N GLY A 15 -8.74 -0.44 11.59
CA GLY A 15 -7.65 0.33 12.20
C GLY A 15 -7.08 -0.35 13.44
N ALA A 16 -7.93 -0.87 14.32
CA ALA A 16 -7.48 -1.62 15.51
C ALA A 16 -6.72 -2.90 15.13
N TYR A 17 -7.18 -3.60 14.09
CA TYR A 17 -6.50 -4.77 13.55
C TYR A 17 -5.13 -4.41 12.95
N ALA A 18 -5.05 -3.31 12.19
CA ALA A 18 -3.80 -2.81 11.64
C ALA A 18 -2.77 -2.45 12.73
N LEU A 19 -3.23 -1.82 13.83
CA LEU A 19 -2.38 -1.54 15.00
C LEU A 19 -1.86 -2.83 15.64
N PHE A 20 -2.74 -3.80 15.87
CA PHE A 20 -2.36 -5.11 16.41
C PHE A 20 -1.31 -5.80 15.55
N LEU A 21 -1.52 -5.85 14.23
CA LEU A 21 -0.55 -6.40 13.29
C LEU A 21 0.79 -5.67 13.33
N THR A 22 0.78 -4.35 13.48
CA THR A 22 1.99 -3.54 13.60
C THR A 22 2.77 -3.91 14.86
N ILE A 23 2.11 -3.97 16.01
CA ILE A 23 2.77 -4.33 17.28
C ILE A 23 3.26 -5.78 17.26
N ALA A 24 2.41 -6.73 16.88
CA ALA A 24 2.79 -8.14 16.83
C ALA A 24 3.91 -8.38 15.80
N GLY A 25 3.78 -7.80 14.61
CA GLY A 25 4.75 -7.94 13.52
C GLY A 25 6.09 -7.30 13.86
N THR A 26 6.12 -6.15 14.51
CA THR A 26 7.37 -5.50 14.95
C THR A 26 8.10 -6.33 16.00
N VAL A 27 7.39 -6.80 17.04
CA VAL A 27 7.97 -7.67 18.06
C VAL A 27 8.54 -8.95 17.43
N LEU A 28 7.78 -9.63 16.58
CA LEU A 28 8.24 -10.87 15.92
C LEU A 28 9.47 -10.64 15.02
N ASN A 29 9.46 -9.57 14.20
CA ASN A 29 10.60 -9.26 13.34
C ASN A 29 11.84 -8.84 14.14
N LEU A 30 11.68 -8.11 15.26
CA LEU A 30 12.79 -7.78 16.15
C LEU A 30 13.39 -9.02 16.83
N VAL A 31 12.55 -9.96 17.25
CA VAL A 31 13.02 -11.26 17.80
C VAL A 31 13.82 -12.03 16.73
N VAL A 32 13.31 -12.12 15.50
CA VAL A 32 14.00 -12.77 14.38
C VAL A 32 15.35 -12.09 14.11
N PHE A 33 15.38 -10.76 14.05
CA PHE A 33 16.59 -9.98 13.86
C PHE A 33 17.63 -10.25 14.97
N GLY A 34 17.20 -10.20 16.23
CA GLY A 34 18.05 -10.47 17.40
C GLY A 34 18.62 -11.89 17.41
N ILE A 35 17.84 -12.90 16.99
CA ILE A 35 18.33 -14.27 16.83
C ILE A 35 19.37 -14.34 15.71
N CYS A 36 19.11 -13.71 14.56
CA CYS A 36 20.00 -13.78 13.39
C CYS A 36 21.37 -13.13 13.63
N ILE A 37 21.43 -12.05 14.43
CA ILE A 37 22.67 -11.33 14.76
C ILE A 37 23.62 -12.12 15.67
N ARG A 38 23.16 -13.19 16.32
CA ARG A 38 24.03 -14.01 17.18
C ARG A 38 25.24 -14.51 16.38
N LYS A 39 26.45 -14.28 16.93
CA LYS A 39 27.75 -14.55 16.27
C LYS A 39 27.85 -15.92 15.57
N ARG A 40 27.22 -16.95 16.16
CA ARG A 40 27.20 -18.31 15.60
C ARG A 40 26.37 -18.41 14.32
N LEU A 41 25.20 -17.77 14.27
CA LEU A 41 24.27 -17.83 13.13
C LEU A 41 24.66 -16.86 12.02
N TRP A 42 25.16 -15.68 12.40
CA TRP A 42 25.60 -14.64 11.45
C TRP A 42 26.71 -15.10 10.49
N ARG A 43 27.38 -16.22 10.75
CA ARG A 43 28.36 -16.79 9.82
C ARG A 43 27.72 -17.31 8.53
N THR A 44 26.43 -17.63 8.52
CA THR A 44 25.72 -18.16 7.35
C THR A 44 25.09 -17.03 6.54
N SER A 45 25.21 -17.06 5.21
CA SER A 45 24.58 -16.12 4.28
C SER A 45 23.07 -15.97 4.51
N THR A 46 22.37 -17.09 4.68
CA THR A 46 20.92 -17.10 4.85
C THR A 46 20.47 -16.26 6.05
N PHE A 47 21.17 -16.34 7.19
CA PHE A 47 20.81 -15.57 8.38
C PHE A 47 21.05 -14.06 8.19
N LYS A 48 22.02 -13.66 7.37
CA LYS A 48 22.22 -12.25 7.00
C LYS A 48 21.07 -11.73 6.14
N LEU A 49 20.64 -12.52 5.15
CA LEU A 49 19.49 -12.19 4.31
C LEU A 49 18.20 -12.08 5.16
N ILE A 50 17.97 -13.03 6.06
CA ILE A 50 16.80 -13.03 6.96
C ILE A 50 16.83 -11.81 7.89
N ALA A 51 17.99 -11.43 8.42
CA ALA A 51 18.11 -10.24 9.27
C ALA A 51 17.71 -8.97 8.51
N VAL A 52 18.20 -8.79 7.28
CA VAL A 52 17.83 -7.61 6.47
C VAL A 52 16.36 -7.67 6.07
N LEU A 53 15.83 -8.85 5.74
CA LEU A 53 14.41 -9.05 5.47
C LEU A 53 13.55 -8.63 6.66
N SER A 54 13.92 -9.01 7.89
CA SER A 54 13.16 -8.63 9.09
C SER A 54 13.11 -7.13 9.33
N LEU A 55 14.21 -6.41 9.06
CA LEU A 55 14.21 -4.95 9.14
C LEU A 55 13.30 -4.33 8.07
N ASN A 56 13.37 -4.85 6.85
CA ASN A 56 12.54 -4.34 5.76
C ASN A 56 11.05 -4.62 5.97
N CYS A 57 10.70 -5.78 6.56
CA CYS A 57 9.34 -6.08 7.00
C CYS A 57 8.84 -5.07 8.02
N ILE A 58 9.66 -4.64 8.99
CA ILE A 58 9.28 -3.59 9.94
C ILE A 58 8.93 -2.30 9.21
N ILE A 59 9.78 -1.84 8.28
CA ILE A 59 9.54 -0.65 7.47
C ILE A 59 8.20 -0.76 6.72
N GLY A 60 7.99 -1.88 6.01
CA GLY A 60 6.76 -2.11 5.25
C GLY A 60 5.51 -2.19 6.13
N LEU A 61 5.60 -2.78 7.32
CA LEU A 61 4.50 -2.82 8.29
C LEU A 61 4.10 -1.42 8.75
N TYR A 62 5.06 -0.57 9.07
CA TYR A 62 4.77 0.81 9.50
C TYR A 62 4.13 1.63 8.37
N GLU A 63 4.70 1.61 7.17
CA GLU A 63 4.17 2.38 6.04
C GLU A 63 2.73 1.97 5.67
N TRP A 64 2.43 0.67 5.63
CA TRP A 64 1.10 0.19 5.24
C TRP A 64 0.07 0.31 6.36
N ASN A 65 0.38 -0.17 7.56
CA ASN A 65 -0.62 -0.31 8.62
C ASN A 65 -0.84 0.96 9.43
N LEU A 66 0.19 1.81 9.60
CA LEU A 66 0.05 3.02 10.39
C LEU A 66 -0.97 3.98 9.76
N LYS A 67 -1.00 4.06 8.43
CA LYS A 67 -2.00 4.81 7.68
C LYS A 67 -3.43 4.37 8.02
N HIS A 68 -3.68 3.06 7.98
CA HIS A 68 -5.00 2.49 8.26
C HIS A 68 -5.42 2.62 9.72
N PHE A 69 -4.46 2.75 10.64
CA PHE A 69 -4.76 3.00 12.04
C PHE A 69 -5.08 4.48 12.30
N ILE A 70 -4.30 5.42 11.76
CA ILE A 70 -4.42 6.81 12.17
C ILE A 70 -5.69 7.46 11.61
N ASP A 71 -5.99 7.25 10.33
CA ASP A 71 -7.13 7.87 9.65
C ASP A 71 -8.46 7.68 10.43
N PRO A 72 -8.89 6.46 10.79
CA PRO A 72 -10.18 6.28 11.49
C PRO A 72 -10.20 6.71 12.96
N PHE A 73 -9.05 6.82 13.63
CA PHE A 73 -8.98 7.14 15.07
C PHE A 73 -8.75 8.62 15.34
N PHE A 74 -7.91 9.27 14.54
CA PHE A 74 -7.54 10.67 14.73
C PHE A 74 -8.18 11.60 13.70
N GLY A 75 -8.71 11.05 12.60
CA GLY A 75 -9.19 11.85 11.47
C GLY A 75 -8.07 12.66 10.81
N VAL A 76 -6.82 12.24 11.00
CA VAL A 76 -5.63 12.88 10.45
C VAL A 76 -5.00 11.95 9.42
N ASP A 77 -4.99 12.40 8.19
CA ASP A 77 -4.26 11.75 7.11
C ASP A 77 -2.83 12.33 7.04
N PHE A 78 -1.84 11.58 7.56
CA PHE A 78 -0.43 11.99 7.50
C PHE A 78 0.08 12.26 6.08
N ASN A 79 -0.56 11.64 5.08
CA ASN A 79 -0.28 11.87 3.68
C ASN A 79 -0.58 13.30 3.23
N PHE A 80 -1.51 13.98 3.91
CA PHE A 80 -1.88 15.37 3.60
C PHE A 80 -1.13 16.40 4.46
N THR A 81 -0.26 15.95 5.38
CA THR A 81 0.55 16.87 6.18
C THR A 81 1.63 17.55 5.36
N SER A 82 2.28 16.82 4.44
CA SER A 82 3.26 17.40 3.52
C SER A 82 3.41 16.58 2.25
N LEU A 83 3.60 17.27 1.12
CA LEU A 83 3.86 16.65 -0.18
C LEU A 83 5.14 15.79 -0.15
N SER A 84 6.16 16.22 0.60
CA SER A 84 7.41 15.47 0.76
C SER A 84 7.20 14.14 1.49
N TRP A 85 6.40 14.13 2.57
CA TRP A 85 6.10 12.91 3.31
C TRP A 85 5.28 11.93 2.48
N CYS A 86 4.28 12.44 1.76
CA CYS A 86 3.50 11.66 0.80
C CYS A 86 4.38 10.91 -0.22
N ARG A 87 5.31 11.63 -0.87
CA ARG A 87 6.26 11.06 -1.83
C ARG A 87 7.18 10.04 -1.20
N LEU A 88 7.71 10.35 -0.02
CA LEU A 88 8.59 9.44 0.72
C LEU A 88 7.87 8.16 1.14
N SER A 89 6.65 8.26 1.67
CA SER A 89 5.86 7.10 2.10
C SER A 89 5.54 6.17 0.94
N ILE A 90 5.10 6.72 -0.20
CA ILE A 90 4.84 5.93 -1.42
C ILE A 90 6.13 5.29 -1.93
N PHE A 91 7.25 6.03 -1.94
CA PHE A 91 8.56 5.49 -2.31
C PHE A 91 8.97 4.31 -1.41
N LEU A 92 8.89 4.49 -0.08
CA LEU A 92 9.25 3.46 0.90
C LEU A 92 8.35 2.22 0.77
N GLN A 93 7.07 2.42 0.47
CA GLN A 93 6.12 1.34 0.23
C GLN A 93 6.52 0.48 -0.98
N TYR A 94 6.79 1.12 -2.14
CA TYR A 94 7.22 0.39 -3.34
C TYR A 94 8.59 -0.26 -3.16
N PHE A 95 9.55 0.48 -2.58
CA PHE A 95 10.89 -0.03 -2.29
C PHE A 95 10.83 -1.24 -1.36
N SER A 96 10.13 -1.13 -0.22
CA SER A 96 10.05 -2.19 0.77
C SER A 96 9.39 -3.47 0.20
N LEU A 97 8.33 -3.32 -0.59
CA LEU A 97 7.65 -4.46 -1.22
C LEU A 97 8.56 -5.19 -2.21
N GLN A 98 9.17 -4.47 -3.15
CA GLN A 98 10.04 -5.06 -4.17
C GLN A 98 11.29 -5.66 -3.52
N TYR A 99 11.94 -4.91 -2.62
CA TYR A 99 13.16 -5.35 -1.96
C TYR A 99 12.92 -6.60 -1.10
N SER A 100 11.81 -6.67 -0.35
CA SER A 100 11.44 -7.87 0.41
C SER A 100 11.27 -9.10 -0.49
N ALA A 101 10.55 -8.95 -1.60
CA ALA A 101 10.29 -10.04 -2.53
C ALA A 101 11.61 -10.63 -3.08
N TRP A 102 12.53 -9.77 -3.52
CA TRP A 102 13.81 -10.20 -4.06
C TRP A 102 14.77 -10.79 -3.02
N ILE A 103 14.76 -10.27 -1.79
CA ILE A 103 15.52 -10.89 -0.69
C ILE A 103 14.94 -12.28 -0.36
N HIS A 104 13.62 -12.43 -0.34
CA HIS A 104 12.96 -13.72 -0.14
C HIS A 104 13.33 -14.72 -1.25
N SER A 105 13.25 -14.30 -2.51
CA SER A 105 13.69 -15.13 -3.65
C SER A 105 15.17 -15.51 -3.52
N SER A 106 16.03 -14.59 -3.07
CA SER A 106 17.45 -14.87 -2.84
C SER A 106 17.68 -15.91 -1.74
N ILE A 107 16.88 -15.89 -0.67
CA ILE A 107 16.90 -16.93 0.38
C ILE A 107 16.51 -18.29 -0.19
N ALA A 108 15.44 -18.34 -1.00
CA ALA A 108 15.01 -19.58 -1.64
C ALA A 108 16.08 -20.13 -2.60
N MET A 109 16.71 -19.27 -3.41
CA MET A 109 17.81 -19.64 -4.29
C MET A 109 19.05 -20.11 -3.53
N ASP A 110 19.43 -19.45 -2.43
CA ASP A 110 20.54 -19.88 -1.56
C ASP A 110 20.30 -21.29 -0.99
N ARG A 111 19.05 -21.59 -0.59
CA ARG A 111 18.66 -22.93 -0.11
C ARG A 111 18.70 -23.97 -1.22
N LEU A 112 18.12 -23.66 -2.38
CA LEU A 112 18.11 -24.57 -3.53
C LEU A 112 19.55 -24.91 -3.99
N ASN A 113 20.39 -23.90 -4.16
CA ASN A 113 21.77 -24.09 -4.59
C ASN A 113 22.62 -24.82 -3.55
N SER A 114 22.32 -24.67 -2.26
CA SER A 114 22.98 -25.45 -1.21
C SER A 114 22.66 -26.95 -1.26
N ILE A 115 21.54 -27.34 -1.86
CA ILE A 115 21.14 -28.74 -2.04
C ILE A 115 21.77 -29.29 -3.32
N ILE A 116 21.73 -28.52 -4.40
CA ILE A 116 22.24 -28.95 -5.72
C ILE A 116 23.76 -28.99 -5.76
N PHE A 117 24.44 -27.99 -5.17
CA PHE A 117 25.89 -27.83 -5.29
C PHE A 117 26.57 -27.95 -3.91
N GLN A 118 27.29 -29.04 -3.69
CA GLN A 118 27.94 -29.39 -2.41
C GLN A 118 28.92 -28.30 -1.89
N ASN A 119 29.52 -27.52 -2.79
CA ASN A 119 30.50 -26.47 -2.45
C ASN A 119 29.99 -25.02 -2.63
N TRP A 120 28.69 -24.81 -2.87
CA TRP A 120 28.11 -23.48 -3.13
C TRP A 120 28.47 -22.44 -2.06
N LYS A 121 28.27 -22.80 -0.79
CA LYS A 121 28.49 -21.90 0.36
C LYS A 121 29.94 -21.47 0.51
N LYS A 122 30.89 -22.35 0.18
CA LYS A 122 32.32 -22.08 0.30
C LYS A 122 32.81 -21.11 -0.79
N LYS A 123 32.19 -21.11 -1.96
CA LYS A 123 32.63 -20.33 -3.13
C LYS A 123 32.02 -18.92 -3.19
N TYR A 124 30.70 -18.79 -3.03
CA TYR A 124 30.00 -17.53 -3.31
C TYR A 124 29.52 -16.76 -2.08
N PHE A 125 29.43 -17.44 -0.93
CA PHE A 125 28.74 -16.90 0.23
C PHE A 125 29.59 -16.89 1.51
N THR A 126 30.90 -16.71 1.34
CA THR A 126 31.85 -16.53 2.44
C THR A 126 32.03 -15.04 2.78
N GLY A 127 32.24 -14.74 4.07
CA GLY A 127 32.62 -13.39 4.51
C GLY A 127 31.55 -12.31 4.25
N LEU A 128 31.94 -11.21 3.60
CA LEU A 128 31.13 -10.01 3.40
C LEU A 128 30.32 -10.01 2.09
N THR A 129 30.58 -10.96 1.18
CA THR A 129 29.91 -11.06 -0.13
C THR A 129 28.38 -10.99 -0.08
N PRO A 130 27.66 -11.73 0.81
CA PRO A 130 26.21 -11.57 0.92
C PRO A 130 25.75 -10.16 1.30
N LEU A 131 26.51 -9.45 2.15
CA LEU A 131 26.15 -8.08 2.53
C LEU A 131 26.34 -7.11 1.38
N ILE A 132 27.42 -7.29 0.59
CA ILE A 132 27.66 -6.49 -0.62
C ILE A 132 26.53 -6.72 -1.64
N TYR A 133 26.12 -7.98 -1.84
CA TYR A 133 24.99 -8.32 -2.70
C TYR A 133 23.69 -7.64 -2.25
N ILE A 134 23.36 -7.76 -0.96
CA ILE A 134 22.15 -7.13 -0.38
C ILE A 134 22.19 -5.62 -0.56
N PHE A 135 23.33 -4.99 -0.26
CA PHE A 135 23.50 -3.55 -0.41
C PHE A 135 23.35 -3.09 -1.86
N PHE A 136 23.98 -3.78 -2.81
CA PHE A 136 23.85 -3.49 -4.23
C PHE A 136 22.42 -3.67 -4.73
N LEU A 137 21.75 -4.75 -4.31
CA LEU A 137 20.33 -4.99 -4.61
C LEU A 137 19.45 -3.84 -4.10
N GLY A 138 19.73 -3.35 -2.88
CA GLY A 138 19.05 -2.18 -2.32
C GLY A 138 19.26 -0.92 -3.17
N LEU A 139 20.49 -0.63 -3.60
CA LEU A 139 20.80 0.50 -4.48
C LEU A 139 20.07 0.41 -5.82
N VAL A 140 19.99 -0.76 -6.42
CA VAL A 140 19.25 -0.98 -7.68
C VAL A 140 17.76 -0.65 -7.49
N PHE A 141 17.12 -1.12 -6.42
CA PHE A 141 15.71 -0.80 -6.17
C PHE A 141 15.49 0.66 -5.77
N ILE A 142 16.43 1.29 -5.07
CA ILE A 142 16.37 2.74 -4.84
C ILE A 142 16.42 3.48 -6.18
N ALA A 143 17.33 3.12 -7.08
CA ALA A 143 17.44 3.75 -8.40
C ALA A 143 16.19 3.56 -9.26
N ILE A 144 15.65 2.32 -9.31
CA ILE A 144 14.42 2.01 -10.05
C ILE A 144 13.24 2.84 -9.52
N ASN A 145 13.09 2.93 -8.20
CA ASN A 145 11.96 3.63 -7.59
C ASN A 145 12.23 5.13 -7.37
N PHE A 146 13.41 5.65 -7.71
CA PHE A 146 13.77 7.05 -7.45
C PHE A 146 12.81 8.04 -8.10
N HIS A 147 12.29 7.70 -9.29
CA HIS A 147 11.32 8.52 -10.01
C HIS A 147 10.05 8.82 -9.17
N VAL A 148 9.62 7.87 -8.32
CA VAL A 148 8.45 7.99 -7.44
C VAL A 148 8.54 9.20 -6.51
N LEU A 149 9.74 9.57 -6.07
CA LEU A 149 9.95 10.73 -5.20
C LEU A 149 9.63 12.06 -5.88
N PHE A 150 9.60 12.11 -7.21
CA PHE A 150 9.37 13.34 -7.98
C PHE A 150 8.04 13.34 -8.71
N THR A 151 7.59 12.18 -9.21
CA THR A 151 6.42 12.09 -10.08
C THR A 151 5.11 11.96 -9.33
N ASN A 152 5.12 11.45 -8.10
CA ASN A 152 3.88 11.15 -7.38
C ASN A 152 3.40 12.32 -6.53
N GLY A 153 2.10 12.62 -6.67
CA GLY A 153 1.38 13.60 -5.88
C GLY A 153 1.65 15.06 -6.28
N TYR A 154 0.63 15.88 -6.04
CA TYR A 154 0.63 17.32 -6.30
C TYR A 154 -0.20 18.05 -5.24
N SER A 155 -0.02 19.36 -5.12
CA SER A 155 -0.90 20.20 -4.31
C SER A 155 -1.74 21.12 -5.20
N ILE A 156 -3.00 21.31 -4.83
CA ILE A 156 -3.94 22.23 -5.48
C ILE A 156 -4.46 23.22 -4.45
N TRP A 157 -4.59 24.47 -4.86
CA TRP A 157 -5.16 25.52 -4.04
C TRP A 157 -6.65 25.65 -4.36
N VAL A 158 -7.48 25.42 -3.35
CA VAL A 158 -8.93 25.47 -3.43
C VAL A 158 -9.44 26.43 -2.38
N ASN A 159 -10.04 27.55 -2.81
CA ASN A 159 -10.63 28.55 -1.91
C ASN A 159 -9.66 29.03 -0.80
N GLY A 160 -8.36 29.13 -1.10
CA GLY A 160 -7.33 29.52 -0.13
C GLY A 160 -6.84 28.39 0.78
N THR A 161 -7.34 27.17 0.64
CA THR A 161 -6.85 25.96 1.32
C THR A 161 -6.02 25.12 0.35
N GLU A 162 -4.80 24.75 0.76
CA GLU A 162 -3.98 23.80 0.01
C GLU A 162 -4.47 22.37 0.28
N ILE A 163 -4.82 21.64 -0.78
CA ILE A 163 -5.18 20.23 -0.73
C ILE A 163 -4.06 19.45 -1.40
N ILE A 164 -3.45 18.54 -0.66
CA ILE A 164 -2.43 17.62 -1.17
C ILE A 164 -3.14 16.37 -1.67
N VAL A 165 -2.78 15.87 -2.86
CA VAL A 165 -3.30 14.61 -3.39
C VAL A 165 -2.13 13.65 -3.55
N CYS A 166 -2.19 12.55 -2.80
CA CYS A 166 -1.27 11.42 -2.90
C CYS A 166 -1.85 10.39 -3.86
N TYR A 167 -1.02 9.68 -4.63
CA TYR A 167 -1.43 8.62 -5.57
C TYR A 167 -2.04 9.08 -6.92
N ALA A 168 -1.99 10.38 -7.22
CA ALA A 168 -2.48 10.92 -8.49
C ALA A 168 -1.34 11.57 -9.29
N GLN A 169 -1.34 11.39 -10.60
CA GLN A 169 -0.53 12.17 -11.53
C GLN A 169 -1.47 13.17 -12.23
N PRO A 170 -1.11 14.47 -12.32
CA PRO A 170 -2.03 15.53 -12.72
C PRO A 170 -2.71 15.31 -14.09
N ASP A 171 -2.04 14.60 -15.00
CA ASP A 171 -2.50 14.39 -16.37
C ASP A 171 -3.26 13.07 -16.61
N TYR A 172 -3.28 12.13 -15.64
CA TYR A 172 -3.79 10.76 -15.88
C TYR A 172 -5.10 10.41 -15.15
N ASP A 173 -5.64 11.31 -14.31
CA ASP A 173 -6.51 10.86 -13.20
C ASP A 173 -8.02 11.20 -13.29
N TYR A 174 -8.55 11.44 -14.49
CA TYR A 174 -10.01 11.56 -14.67
C TYR A 174 -10.61 10.55 -15.64
N THR A 175 -9.79 9.80 -16.38
CA THR A 175 -10.28 8.84 -17.38
C THR A 175 -10.26 7.42 -16.86
N LEU A 176 -9.18 6.97 -16.19
CA LEU A 176 -9.06 5.59 -15.73
C LEU A 176 -10.05 5.26 -14.60
N PHE A 177 -10.06 6.06 -13.53
CA PHE A 177 -10.99 5.88 -12.41
C PHE A 177 -12.46 6.05 -12.82
N ASN A 178 -12.71 6.94 -13.79
CA ASN A 178 -14.05 7.18 -14.31
C ASN A 178 -14.48 6.08 -15.30
N THR A 179 -13.54 5.42 -15.97
CA THR A 179 -13.80 4.25 -16.83
C THR A 179 -14.06 3.02 -15.98
N PHE A 180 -13.24 2.72 -14.96
CA PHE A 180 -13.53 1.65 -14.00
C PHE A 180 -14.81 1.94 -13.21
N GLY A 181 -15.03 3.19 -12.80
CA GLY A 181 -16.28 3.63 -12.18
C GLY A 181 -17.48 3.43 -13.10
N LYS A 182 -17.38 3.78 -14.38
CA LYS A 182 -18.46 3.56 -15.38
C LYS A 182 -18.69 2.08 -15.67
N ILE A 183 -17.64 1.26 -15.78
CA ILE A 183 -17.74 -0.19 -15.99
C ILE A 183 -18.37 -0.85 -14.77
N ALA A 184 -17.93 -0.50 -13.56
CA ALA A 184 -18.52 -1.00 -12.32
C ALA A 184 -20.00 -0.58 -12.19
N LYS A 185 -20.34 0.68 -12.52
CA LYS A 185 -21.73 1.14 -12.52
C LYS A 185 -22.58 0.44 -13.60
N LYS A 186 -22.02 0.17 -14.77
CA LYS A 186 -22.70 -0.53 -15.87
C LYS A 186 -22.94 -2.00 -15.52
N ASN A 187 -21.99 -2.63 -14.84
CA ASN A 187 -22.11 -4.01 -14.36
C ASN A 187 -23.09 -4.12 -13.19
N LEU A 188 -23.04 -3.18 -12.22
CA LEU A 188 -24.04 -3.11 -11.14
C LEU A 188 -25.46 -2.88 -11.67
N LYS A 189 -25.63 -2.02 -12.69
CA LYS A 189 -26.95 -1.80 -13.30
C LYS A 189 -27.47 -3.03 -14.06
N LYS A 190 -26.57 -3.79 -14.69
CA LYS A 190 -26.89 -5.09 -15.32
C LYS A 190 -27.21 -6.17 -14.28
N GLU A 191 -26.55 -6.13 -13.14
CA GLU A 191 -26.76 -7.07 -12.05
C GLU A 191 -28.08 -6.77 -11.31
N ASP A 192 -28.46 -5.51 -11.12
CA ASP A 192 -29.78 -5.14 -10.58
C ASP A 192 -30.93 -5.47 -11.54
N GLU A 193 -30.76 -5.32 -12.87
CA GLU A 193 -31.76 -5.78 -13.87
C GLU A 193 -31.86 -7.31 -13.94
N ASN A 194 -30.73 -8.03 -13.84
CA ASN A 194 -30.74 -9.50 -13.81
C ASN A 194 -31.25 -10.06 -12.48
N LYS A 195 -31.04 -9.38 -11.35
CA LYS A 195 -31.53 -9.80 -10.03
C LYS A 195 -33.02 -9.49 -9.83
N PHE A 196 -33.55 -8.49 -10.53
CA PHE A 196 -35.01 -8.32 -10.67
C PHE A 196 -35.65 -9.46 -11.48
N ASN A 197 -34.91 -10.05 -12.44
CA ASN A 197 -35.36 -11.24 -13.19
C ASN A 197 -35.02 -12.58 -12.52
N SER A 198 -34.04 -12.65 -11.61
CA SER A 198 -33.58 -13.91 -10.98
C SER A 198 -34.06 -14.12 -9.54
N ASN A 199 -34.77 -13.17 -8.92
CA ASN A 199 -35.52 -13.42 -7.69
C ASN A 199 -36.79 -14.27 -7.90
N LEU A 200 -36.94 -14.84 -9.10
CA LEU A 200 -37.89 -15.92 -9.39
C LEU A 200 -37.29 -17.32 -9.21
N GLU A 201 -35.97 -17.49 -9.12
CA GLU A 201 -35.38 -18.81 -8.89
C GLU A 201 -34.10 -18.74 -8.04
N ASN A 202 -34.26 -19.08 -6.76
CA ASN A 202 -33.40 -20.01 -6.04
C ASN A 202 -31.89 -19.71 -5.85
N ILE A 203 -31.55 -19.68 -4.54
CA ILE A 203 -30.46 -20.44 -3.89
C ILE A 203 -29.07 -19.78 -3.75
N ASN A 204 -28.63 -19.81 -2.49
CA ASN A 204 -27.27 -19.94 -1.93
C ASN A 204 -26.10 -20.01 -2.92
N LEU A 205 -25.10 -19.14 -2.73
CA LEU A 205 -23.70 -19.58 -2.61
C LEU A 205 -22.80 -18.52 -1.96
N ILE A 206 -21.95 -18.99 -1.07
CA ILE A 206 -20.91 -18.26 -0.32
C ILE A 206 -19.68 -18.13 -1.23
N ILE A 207 -19.13 -16.91 -1.40
CA ILE A 207 -17.74 -16.68 -1.81
C ILE A 207 -17.19 -15.44 -1.07
N PHE A 208 -16.03 -15.60 -0.42
CA PHE A 208 -15.27 -14.55 0.29
C PHE A 208 -14.57 -13.57 -0.68
N PRO A 209 -14.51 -12.25 -0.40
CA PRO A 209 -13.56 -11.36 -1.04
C PRO A 209 -12.36 -11.03 -0.13
N GLY A 210 -11.17 -11.32 -0.65
CA GLY A 210 -9.92 -10.71 -0.19
C GLY A 210 -9.73 -9.32 -0.78
N SER A 211 -9.07 -8.46 0.00
CA SER A 211 -8.62 -7.08 -0.27
C SER A 211 -9.69 -5.97 -0.29
N PRO A 212 -9.68 -5.03 0.69
CA PRO A 212 -10.52 -3.85 0.65
C PRO A 212 -9.72 -2.67 0.09
N PHE A 213 -9.97 -2.30 -1.18
CA PHE A 213 -9.82 -0.91 -1.60
C PHE A 213 -11.22 -0.28 -1.60
N SER A 214 -11.64 0.21 -0.43
CA SER A 214 -12.85 1.01 -0.29
C SER A 214 -12.52 2.46 -0.62
N THR A 215 -12.97 2.92 -1.79
CA THR A 215 -13.05 4.35 -2.10
C THR A 215 -13.98 5.05 -1.10
N GLN A 216 -13.38 5.88 -0.24
CA GLN A 216 -14.10 6.83 0.59
C GLN A 216 -14.67 7.93 -0.32
N LYS A 217 -15.99 7.89 -0.52
CA LYS A 217 -16.72 8.90 -1.28
C LYS A 217 -16.94 10.10 -0.35
N ASN A 218 -15.98 11.01 -0.30
CA ASN A 218 -16.11 12.24 0.48
C ASN A 218 -17.20 13.14 -0.13
N ASN A 219 -18.21 13.46 0.69
CA ASN A 219 -19.32 14.36 0.39
C ASN A 219 -18.88 15.83 0.16
N HIS A 220 -17.57 16.12 0.17
CA HIS A 220 -17.00 17.40 -0.25
C HIS A 220 -17.18 17.67 -1.75
N SER A 221 -17.43 16.63 -2.55
CA SER A 221 -17.67 16.71 -4.00
C SER A 221 -18.98 17.44 -4.36
N THR A 222 -19.99 17.36 -3.49
CA THR A 222 -21.32 17.93 -3.73
C THR A 222 -21.41 19.44 -3.43
N GLN A 223 -20.51 19.98 -2.59
CA GLN A 223 -20.38 21.43 -2.46
C GLN A 223 -19.63 22.05 -3.65
N PHE A 224 -18.70 21.32 -4.27
CA PHE A 224 -17.95 21.80 -5.44
C PHE A 224 -18.79 21.91 -6.70
N GLN A 225 -19.67 20.94 -6.97
CA GLN A 225 -20.56 21.01 -8.14
C GLN A 225 -21.62 22.11 -8.00
N ASN A 226 -22.08 22.42 -6.79
CA ASN A 226 -23.03 23.50 -6.55
C ASN A 226 -22.39 24.90 -6.63
N ALA A 227 -21.08 25.04 -6.36
CA ALA A 227 -20.36 26.30 -6.53
C ALA A 227 -20.09 26.63 -8.01
N GLN A 228 -19.73 25.63 -8.84
CA GLN A 228 -19.51 25.84 -10.27
C GLN A 228 -20.81 26.19 -11.02
N HIS A 229 -21.94 25.60 -10.66
CA HIS A 229 -23.23 25.92 -11.30
C HIS A 229 -23.72 27.35 -10.98
N LYS A 230 -23.25 27.95 -9.87
CA LYS A 230 -23.65 29.31 -9.45
C LYS A 230 -22.78 30.41 -10.08
N MET A 231 -21.55 30.11 -10.50
CA MET A 231 -20.73 31.06 -11.26
C MET A 231 -21.17 31.18 -12.73
N ILE A 232 -21.57 30.07 -13.37
CA ILE A 232 -22.01 30.06 -14.78
C ILE A 232 -23.34 30.82 -14.96
N SER A 233 -24.22 30.84 -13.96
CA SER A 233 -25.48 31.62 -14.06
C SER A 233 -25.30 33.13 -13.88
N SER A 234 -24.13 33.60 -13.41
CA SER A 234 -23.85 35.04 -13.25
C SER A 234 -23.26 35.71 -14.49
N GLN A 235 -22.68 34.93 -15.42
CA GLN A 235 -22.12 35.46 -16.67
C GLN A 235 -23.13 35.61 -17.82
N HIS A 236 -24.37 35.13 -17.65
CA HIS A 236 -25.41 35.21 -18.68
C HIS A 236 -26.45 36.32 -18.44
N LYS A 237 -26.19 37.26 -17.52
CA LYS A 237 -27.12 38.33 -17.14
C LYS A 237 -26.62 39.77 -17.37
N ASN A 238 -25.52 39.96 -18.07
CA ASN A 238 -25.06 41.27 -18.56
C ASN A 238 -24.93 41.24 -20.07
#